data_AF-A0A1B2ZA44-F1
#
_entry.id   AF-A0A1B2ZA44-F1
#
_cell.length_a   1.000
_cell.length_b   1.000
_cell.length_c   1.000
_cell.angle_alpha   90.00
_cell.angle_beta   90.00
_cell.angle_gamma   90.00
#
_symmetry.space_group_name_H-M   'P 1'
#
loop_
_entity.id
_entity.type
_entity.pdbx_description
1 polymer ?
#
loop_
_entity_poly.entity_id
_entity_poly.type
_entity_poly.pdbx_seq_one_letter_code
_entity_poly.pdbx_strand_id
1 'polypeptide(L)'
;MFSIIIFGQVTTEYYVSAENLADDNLKFALNQIIDNHTEFNYTSSNTDVWDILKETDRDPNNSDNVILIYSGVSVNGAQEYNSANGWTREHIWAKSRGDFGITIGVGTDVHALRPLDNTTNSIRNNRSFNNCTTCEDVTDKWGNITGSKKDANDWSFEPRDAVKGDVARMLFYMAVRYEGLDSYPNLELTEVMLPQNDIEPIHGVLSTLLTWHRNDPVDAWEENRNNIIYNSYQNNRNPFIDYPKLAEHIWGTEIGVSWNSEVLSTTKAHETSFHIYPNPIKNMIHIKGISKSTQVYIYDTLGRKVLETTINTKDNDIDVSGLSGMYLINIIYEGKKITKLAAIE
;
A
#
# COMPACT_ATOMS: atom_id res chain seq x y z
N MET A 1 37.44 -11.80 6.04
CA MET A 1 36.83 -10.67 6.74
C MET A 1 35.45 -10.51 6.14
N PHE A 2 34.42 -11.10 6.75
CA PHE A 2 33.04 -10.99 6.26
C PHE A 2 32.52 -9.62 6.67
N SER A 3 32.31 -8.74 5.69
CA SER A 3 31.62 -7.46 5.90
C SER A 3 30.13 -7.75 5.94
N ILE A 4 29.52 -7.66 7.12
CA ILE A 4 28.06 -7.68 7.26
C ILE A 4 27.61 -6.24 7.05
N ILE A 5 27.00 -5.96 5.90
CA ILE A 5 26.30 -4.70 5.67
C ILE A 5 24.93 -4.84 6.35
N ILE A 6 24.76 -4.14 7.47
CA ILE A 6 23.45 -3.98 8.12
C ILE A 6 22.72 -2.90 7.32
N PHE A 7 21.71 -3.28 6.54
CA PHE A 7 20.76 -2.31 6.01
C PHE A 7 19.96 -1.75 7.19
N GLY A 8 20.11 -0.47 7.48
CA GLY A 8 19.41 0.20 8.58
C GLY A 8 17.91 0.20 8.31
N GLN A 9 17.13 -0.27 9.27
CA GLN A 9 15.69 -0.02 9.32
C GLN A 9 15.44 1.49 9.24
N VAL A 10 14.41 1.89 8.49
CA VAL A 10 13.95 3.28 8.45
C VAL A 10 13.73 3.75 9.89
N THR A 11 14.36 4.86 10.27
CA THR A 11 14.16 5.45 11.60
C THR A 11 12.69 5.84 11.73
N THR A 12 12.07 5.58 12.89
CA THR A 12 10.70 6.02 13.22
C THR A 12 10.43 7.50 12.91
N GLU A 13 11.47 8.31 12.86
CA GLU A 13 11.43 9.72 12.46
C GLU A 13 10.96 9.97 11.02
N TYR A 14 11.22 9.07 10.05
CA TYR A 14 10.90 9.35 8.64
C TYR A 14 9.39 9.48 8.38
N TYR A 15 8.58 8.72 9.11
CA TYR A 15 7.12 8.73 9.00
C TYR A 15 6.40 9.46 10.14
N VAL A 16 7.14 10.17 11.00
CA VAL A 16 6.60 10.75 12.24
C VAL A 16 5.45 11.72 11.99
N SER A 17 5.44 12.44 10.86
CA SER A 17 4.37 13.38 10.51
C SER A 17 3.07 12.69 10.08
N ALA A 18 3.11 11.41 9.75
CA ALA A 18 1.93 10.60 9.43
C ALA A 18 1.31 9.92 10.67
N GLU A 19 2.02 9.90 11.80
CA GLU A 19 1.56 9.26 13.03
C GLU A 19 0.23 9.83 13.54
N ASN A 20 -0.64 8.95 14.01
CA ASN A 20 -1.96 9.25 14.56
C ASN A 20 -2.93 9.96 13.60
N LEU A 21 -2.61 10.03 12.30
CA LEU A 21 -3.51 10.56 11.27
C LEU A 21 -4.34 9.47 10.61
N ALA A 22 -5.49 9.86 10.06
CA ALA A 22 -6.40 9.00 9.30
C ALA A 22 -6.86 9.72 8.02
N ASP A 23 -7.39 8.94 7.08
CA ASP A 23 -8.07 9.42 5.87
C ASP A 23 -7.22 10.45 5.08
N ASP A 24 -7.84 11.54 4.63
CA ASP A 24 -7.20 12.59 3.84
C ASP A 24 -5.99 13.23 4.56
N ASN A 25 -6.02 13.33 5.90
CA ASN A 25 -4.89 13.88 6.65
C ASN A 25 -3.69 12.93 6.60
N LEU A 26 -3.93 11.62 6.69
CA LEU A 26 -2.88 10.61 6.56
C LEU A 26 -2.32 10.60 5.14
N LYS A 27 -3.20 10.58 4.14
CA LYS A 27 -2.80 10.59 2.73
C LYS A 27 -1.98 11.83 2.38
N PHE A 28 -2.42 13.01 2.84
CA PHE A 28 -1.68 14.26 2.70
C PHE A 28 -0.31 14.20 3.40
N ALA A 29 -0.24 13.73 4.64
CA ALA A 29 1.05 13.64 5.34
C ALA A 29 2.03 12.70 4.63
N LEU A 30 1.56 11.56 4.13
CA LEU A 30 2.37 10.64 3.35
C LEU A 30 2.84 11.26 2.03
N ASN A 31 1.97 11.98 1.33
CA ASN A 31 2.35 12.75 0.15
C ASN A 31 3.51 13.70 0.47
N GLN A 32 3.40 14.49 1.54
CA GLN A 32 4.45 15.43 1.94
C GLN A 32 5.77 14.73 2.34
N ILE A 33 5.71 13.52 2.91
CA ILE A 33 6.90 12.73 3.27
C ILE A 33 7.66 12.25 2.01
N ILE A 34 6.93 11.83 0.98
CA ILE A 34 7.51 11.20 -0.22
C ILE A 34 7.68 12.15 -1.41
N ASP A 35 7.20 13.38 -1.27
CA ASP A 35 7.40 14.48 -2.22
C ASP A 35 8.87 14.96 -2.24
N ASN A 36 9.21 15.79 -3.23
CA ASN A 36 10.51 16.44 -3.42
C ASN A 36 11.70 15.47 -3.40
N HIS A 37 11.48 14.30 -3.98
CA HIS A 37 12.51 13.31 -4.20
C HIS A 37 13.54 13.77 -5.24
N THR A 38 14.73 13.19 -5.21
CA THR A 38 15.75 13.44 -6.23
C THR A 38 15.31 12.79 -7.55
N GLU A 39 15.18 13.59 -8.60
CA GLU A 39 14.68 13.14 -9.89
C GLU A 39 15.84 12.83 -10.85
N PHE A 40 15.68 11.80 -11.68
CA PHE A 40 16.69 11.38 -12.66
C PHE A 40 16.16 11.50 -14.08
N ASN A 41 17.06 11.67 -15.04
CA ASN A 41 16.67 11.71 -16.45
C ASN A 41 16.19 10.34 -16.91
N TYR A 42 15.25 10.33 -17.85
CA TYR A 42 14.81 9.10 -18.49
C TYR A 42 15.97 8.41 -19.22
N THR A 43 16.73 9.14 -20.06
CA THR A 43 17.96 8.64 -20.68
C THR A 43 19.01 9.75 -20.65
N SER A 44 20.25 9.46 -20.23
CA SER A 44 21.33 10.44 -20.13
C SER A 44 22.72 9.79 -20.27
N SER A 45 23.77 10.62 -20.38
CA SER A 45 25.16 10.17 -20.25
C SER A 45 25.66 10.12 -18.80
N ASN A 46 24.92 10.75 -17.88
CA ASN A 46 25.07 10.58 -16.43
C ASN A 46 24.09 9.50 -15.94
N THR A 47 24.11 9.19 -14.64
CA THR A 47 23.12 8.28 -14.02
C THR A 47 21.69 8.62 -14.45
N ASP A 48 21.02 7.63 -15.01
CA ASP A 48 19.65 7.72 -15.49
C ASP A 48 18.80 6.53 -15.04
N VAL A 49 17.56 6.45 -15.50
CA VAL A 49 16.66 5.35 -15.14
C VAL A 49 17.21 3.97 -15.54
N TRP A 50 17.94 3.84 -16.67
CA TRP A 50 18.50 2.54 -17.04
C TRP A 50 19.52 2.07 -16.01
N ASP A 51 20.41 2.96 -15.58
CA ASP A 51 21.41 2.69 -14.56
C ASP A 51 20.77 2.26 -13.24
N ILE A 52 19.72 2.96 -12.82
CA ILE A 52 19.01 2.66 -11.59
C ILE A 52 18.34 1.28 -11.65
N LEU A 53 17.67 0.96 -12.77
CA LEU A 53 16.99 -0.33 -12.91
C LEU A 53 17.94 -1.54 -12.98
N LYS A 54 19.18 -1.33 -13.45
CA LYS A 54 20.24 -2.35 -13.37
C LYS A 54 20.69 -2.64 -11.94
N GLU A 55 20.42 -1.76 -10.99
CA GLU A 55 20.66 -1.99 -9.56
C GLU A 55 19.40 -2.51 -8.85
N THR A 56 18.23 -1.90 -9.08
CA THR A 56 16.99 -2.24 -8.36
C THR A 56 16.43 -3.60 -8.75
N ASP A 57 16.67 -4.05 -9.99
CA ASP A 57 16.12 -5.28 -10.54
C ASP A 57 17.23 -6.28 -10.92
N ARG A 58 18.44 -6.11 -10.38
CA ARG A 58 19.61 -6.99 -10.61
C ARG A 58 19.35 -8.44 -10.22
N ASP A 59 19.47 -9.37 -11.14
CA ASP A 59 19.32 -10.80 -10.84
C ASP A 59 20.30 -11.24 -9.73
N PRO A 60 19.80 -11.76 -8.60
CA PRO A 60 20.64 -12.17 -7.47
C PRO A 60 21.58 -13.34 -7.81
N ASN A 61 21.28 -14.10 -8.87
CA ASN A 61 22.08 -15.23 -9.33
C ASN A 61 23.04 -14.84 -10.47
N ASN A 62 22.88 -13.65 -11.06
CA ASN A 62 23.75 -13.14 -12.12
C ASN A 62 23.74 -11.61 -12.13
N SER A 63 24.78 -10.99 -11.55
CA SER A 63 24.85 -9.53 -11.38
C SER A 63 24.88 -8.73 -12.68
N ASP A 64 25.21 -9.36 -13.81
CA ASP A 64 25.22 -8.74 -15.13
C ASP A 64 23.82 -8.69 -15.76
N ASN A 65 22.83 -9.31 -15.12
CA ASN A 65 21.47 -9.42 -15.61
C ASN A 65 20.46 -8.62 -14.77
N VAL A 66 19.31 -8.32 -15.38
CA VAL A 66 18.11 -7.79 -14.73
C VAL A 66 16.94 -8.75 -14.89
N ILE A 67 16.04 -8.76 -13.91
CA ILE A 67 14.80 -9.55 -13.93
C ILE A 67 13.65 -8.72 -14.54
N LEU A 68 12.96 -9.30 -15.52
CA LEU A 68 11.80 -8.66 -16.15
C LEU A 68 10.52 -8.86 -15.32
N ILE A 69 9.78 -7.79 -15.03
CA ILE A 69 8.67 -7.78 -14.07
C ILE A 69 7.60 -8.86 -14.34
N TYR A 70 7.06 -8.89 -15.56
CA TYR A 70 5.89 -9.72 -15.88
C TYR A 70 6.21 -11.14 -16.31
N SER A 71 7.44 -11.41 -16.74
CA SER A 71 7.87 -12.76 -17.16
C SER A 71 8.78 -13.45 -16.14
N GLY A 72 9.42 -12.71 -15.23
CA GLY A 72 10.43 -13.23 -14.32
C GLY A 72 11.73 -13.66 -15.01
N VAL A 73 11.88 -13.39 -16.32
CA VAL A 73 13.05 -13.81 -17.09
C VAL A 73 14.25 -12.92 -16.75
N SER A 74 15.40 -13.55 -16.56
CA SER A 74 16.69 -12.90 -16.39
C SER A 74 17.33 -12.59 -17.74
N VAL A 75 17.71 -11.33 -17.97
CA VAL A 75 18.29 -10.87 -19.24
C VAL A 75 19.53 -10.03 -19.03
N ASN A 76 20.42 -10.02 -20.01
CA ASN A 76 21.63 -9.19 -19.98
C ASN A 76 21.28 -7.70 -19.80
N GLY A 77 21.73 -7.12 -18.68
CA GLY A 77 21.43 -5.75 -18.28
C GLY A 77 21.97 -4.71 -19.26
N ALA A 78 23.09 -4.98 -19.94
CA ALA A 78 23.66 -4.09 -20.95
C ALA A 78 22.84 -4.03 -22.25
N GLN A 79 21.83 -4.89 -22.42
CA GLN A 79 20.94 -4.89 -23.58
C GLN A 79 19.76 -3.92 -23.39
N GLU A 80 20.05 -2.67 -23.03
CA GLU A 80 19.06 -1.59 -22.88
C GLU A 80 18.50 -1.19 -24.24
N TYR A 81 17.20 -1.39 -24.44
CA TYR A 81 16.43 -1.21 -25.68
C TYR A 81 16.96 -2.02 -26.90
N ASN A 82 18.23 -1.89 -27.25
CA ASN A 82 18.97 -2.58 -28.31
C ASN A 82 18.18 -2.69 -29.62
N SER A 83 17.75 -1.54 -30.16
CA SER A 83 16.89 -1.48 -31.34
C SER A 83 15.63 -2.33 -31.21
N ALA A 84 14.97 -2.25 -30.05
CA ALA A 84 13.83 -3.07 -29.62
C ALA A 84 14.09 -4.58 -29.43
N ASN A 85 15.35 -5.03 -29.54
CA ASN A 85 15.74 -6.42 -29.25
C ASN A 85 16.19 -6.62 -27.80
N GLY A 86 16.32 -5.55 -27.02
CA GLY A 86 16.72 -5.56 -25.63
C GLY A 86 15.55 -5.63 -24.66
N TRP A 87 15.79 -5.20 -23.42
CA TRP A 87 14.74 -4.87 -22.46
C TRP A 87 14.39 -3.38 -22.55
N THR A 88 13.18 -3.04 -22.17
CA THR A 88 12.61 -1.70 -22.11
C THR A 88 12.16 -1.39 -20.69
N ARG A 89 11.78 -0.14 -20.46
CA ARG A 89 11.18 0.32 -19.22
C ARG A 89 9.67 0.27 -19.33
N GLU A 90 9.08 -0.40 -18.37
CA GLU A 90 7.65 -0.45 -18.13
C GLU A 90 7.28 0.65 -17.14
N HIS A 91 6.35 1.51 -17.52
CA HIS A 91 5.72 2.48 -16.63
C HIS A 91 4.54 1.82 -15.93
N ILE A 92 4.71 1.33 -14.69
CA ILE A 92 3.66 0.62 -13.97
C ILE A 92 2.40 1.47 -13.84
N TRP A 93 2.52 2.77 -13.58
CA TRP A 93 1.45 3.68 -13.98
C TRP A 93 1.61 4.04 -15.46
N ALA A 94 0.73 3.55 -16.34
CA ALA A 94 0.89 3.80 -17.78
C ALA A 94 0.90 5.31 -18.07
N LYS A 95 2.00 5.82 -18.66
CA LYS A 95 2.18 7.25 -18.91
C LYS A 95 1.12 7.95 -19.75
N SER A 96 0.36 7.19 -20.54
CA SER A 96 -0.78 7.72 -21.30
C SER A 96 -1.99 8.04 -20.41
N ARG A 97 -2.08 7.48 -19.20
CA ARG A 97 -3.10 7.76 -18.19
C ARG A 97 -2.63 8.96 -17.36
N GLY A 98 -2.95 10.16 -17.81
CA GLY A 98 -2.45 11.43 -17.28
C GLY A 98 -1.45 12.16 -18.18
N ASP A 99 -1.17 11.63 -19.38
CA ASP A 99 -0.33 12.23 -20.44
C ASP A 99 0.97 12.91 -19.96
N PHE A 100 1.66 12.30 -19.01
CA PHE A 100 2.82 12.92 -18.39
C PHE A 100 4.15 12.63 -19.09
N GLY A 101 4.13 11.78 -20.12
CA GLY A 101 5.29 11.50 -20.95
C GLY A 101 6.46 10.84 -20.21
N ILE A 102 7.67 11.34 -20.49
CA ILE A 102 8.95 10.83 -19.96
C ILE A 102 9.86 11.97 -19.48
N THR A 103 9.28 13.16 -19.28
CA THR A 103 10.00 14.27 -18.68
C THR A 103 10.29 13.94 -17.22
N ILE A 104 11.34 14.55 -16.69
CA ILE A 104 11.72 14.46 -15.28
C ILE A 104 10.47 14.74 -14.40
N GLY A 105 10.30 13.92 -13.36
CA GLY A 105 9.14 13.91 -12.48
C GLY A 105 8.41 12.57 -12.54
N VAL A 106 7.08 12.59 -12.64
CA VAL A 106 6.21 11.40 -12.67
C VAL A 106 6.58 10.38 -13.77
N GLY A 107 7.11 10.84 -14.91
CA GLY A 107 7.53 9.99 -16.02
C GLY A 107 8.86 9.26 -15.81
N THR A 108 9.62 9.64 -14.79
CA THR A 108 10.95 9.12 -14.47
C THR A 108 11.05 8.54 -13.06
N ASP A 109 9.98 8.57 -12.28
CA ASP A 109 9.97 8.04 -10.92
C ASP A 109 10.19 6.53 -10.93
N VAL A 110 11.36 6.13 -10.46
CA VAL A 110 11.81 4.75 -10.49
C VAL A 110 11.06 3.90 -9.50
N HIS A 111 10.28 4.43 -8.55
CA HIS A 111 9.38 3.58 -7.76
C HIS A 111 8.34 2.87 -8.63
N ALA A 112 7.96 3.43 -9.78
CA ALA A 112 6.98 2.87 -10.72
C ALA A 112 7.55 2.51 -12.11
N LEU A 113 8.87 2.39 -12.24
CA LEU A 113 9.53 1.89 -13.46
C LEU A 113 10.14 0.52 -13.22
N ARG A 114 9.93 -0.43 -14.13
CA ARG A 114 10.50 -1.79 -14.06
C ARG A 114 11.06 -2.25 -15.41
N PRO A 115 12.05 -3.16 -15.44
CA PRO A 115 12.47 -3.82 -16.68
C PRO A 115 11.38 -4.72 -17.25
N LEU A 116 11.21 -4.67 -18.58
CA LEU A 116 10.27 -5.51 -19.34
C LEU A 116 10.81 -5.79 -20.74
N ASP A 117 10.37 -6.83 -21.45
CA ASP A 117 10.68 -6.97 -22.88
C ASP A 117 9.70 -6.18 -23.77
N ASN A 118 10.13 -5.80 -24.98
CA ASN A 118 9.32 -4.96 -25.85
C ASN A 118 7.99 -5.59 -26.30
N THR A 119 7.93 -6.93 -26.43
CA THR A 119 6.72 -7.65 -26.84
C THR A 119 5.69 -7.61 -25.73
N THR A 120 6.08 -8.00 -24.51
CA THR A 120 5.18 -7.92 -23.35
C THR A 120 4.77 -6.48 -23.06
N ASN A 121 5.66 -5.50 -23.21
CA ASN A 121 5.32 -4.07 -23.05
C ASN A 121 4.24 -3.61 -24.05
N SER A 122 4.37 -4.02 -25.31
CA SER A 122 3.39 -3.71 -26.35
C SER A 122 2.01 -4.32 -26.03
N ILE A 123 2.00 -5.53 -25.47
CA ILE A 123 0.77 -6.22 -25.05
C ILE A 123 0.13 -5.55 -23.83
N ARG A 124 0.94 -5.23 -22.80
CA ARG A 124 0.49 -4.51 -21.60
C ARG A 124 -0.17 -3.20 -22.01
N ASN A 125 0.48 -2.41 -22.87
CA ASN A 125 -0.05 -1.15 -23.37
C ASN A 125 -0.43 -0.20 -22.21
N ASN A 126 -1.66 0.30 -22.17
CA ASN A 126 -2.23 1.04 -21.03
C ASN A 126 -3.45 0.35 -20.42
N ARG A 127 -3.50 -0.99 -20.54
CA ARG A 127 -4.56 -1.82 -19.94
C ARG A 127 -4.65 -1.59 -18.45
N SER A 128 -5.87 -1.51 -17.95
CA SER A 128 -6.10 -1.36 -16.51
C SER A 128 -5.69 -2.63 -15.79
N PHE A 129 -5.01 -2.51 -14.66
CA PHE A 129 -4.74 -3.69 -13.83
C PHE A 129 -6.03 -4.18 -13.20
N ASN A 130 -6.39 -5.42 -13.52
CA ASN A 130 -7.54 -6.11 -12.96
C ASN A 130 -7.35 -7.62 -13.11
N ASN A 131 -8.14 -8.41 -12.38
CA ASN A 131 -8.25 -9.84 -12.64
C ASN A 131 -8.86 -10.03 -14.03
N CYS A 132 -8.34 -11.03 -14.72
CA CYS A 132 -8.84 -11.40 -16.02
C CYS A 132 -10.06 -12.33 -15.87
N THR A 133 -11.06 -12.12 -16.73
CA THR A 133 -12.27 -12.93 -16.79
C THR A 133 -12.26 -13.85 -18.01
N THR A 134 -11.95 -13.31 -19.19
CA THR A 134 -11.82 -14.08 -20.44
C THR A 134 -10.38 -14.04 -20.91
N CYS A 135 -9.60 -15.03 -20.46
CA CYS A 135 -8.16 -14.87 -20.43
C CYS A 135 -7.41 -15.42 -21.63
N GLU A 136 -6.48 -14.58 -22.09
CA GLU A 136 -5.45 -14.94 -23.05
C GLU A 136 -4.08 -14.80 -22.39
N ASP A 137 -3.28 -15.86 -22.47
CA ASP A 137 -1.94 -15.85 -21.90
C ASP A 137 -1.04 -14.87 -22.66
N VAL A 138 -0.25 -14.12 -21.90
CA VAL A 138 0.75 -13.20 -22.44
C VAL A 138 2.05 -13.96 -22.62
N THR A 139 2.60 -13.88 -23.83
CA THR A 139 3.90 -14.45 -24.18
C THR A 139 4.96 -13.35 -24.28
N ASP A 140 6.16 -13.66 -23.81
CA ASP A 140 7.32 -12.78 -23.95
C ASP A 140 7.88 -12.80 -25.38
N LYS A 141 8.88 -11.95 -25.64
CA LYS A 141 9.59 -11.90 -26.93
C LYS A 141 10.24 -13.23 -27.37
N TRP A 142 10.45 -14.18 -26.47
CA TRP A 142 11.03 -15.50 -26.78
C TRP A 142 9.95 -16.58 -26.98
N GLY A 143 8.67 -16.22 -26.85
CA GLY A 143 7.54 -17.12 -27.02
C GLY A 143 7.19 -17.93 -25.78
N ASN A 144 7.75 -17.59 -24.60
CA ASN A 144 7.39 -18.26 -23.36
C ASN A 144 6.16 -17.62 -22.74
N ILE A 145 5.30 -18.44 -22.14
CA ILE A 145 4.17 -17.96 -21.33
C ILE A 145 4.74 -17.31 -20.07
N THR A 146 4.36 -16.06 -19.83
CA THR A 146 4.87 -15.24 -18.73
C THR A 146 4.16 -15.50 -17.39
N GLY A 147 2.99 -16.15 -17.43
CA GLY A 147 2.05 -16.25 -16.31
C GLY A 147 1.12 -15.04 -16.18
N SER A 148 1.41 -13.94 -16.90
CA SER A 148 0.50 -12.80 -17.02
C SER A 148 -0.57 -13.06 -18.08
N LYS A 149 -1.72 -12.41 -17.94
CA LYS A 149 -2.88 -12.56 -18.80
C LYS A 149 -3.38 -11.19 -19.25
N LYS A 150 -3.93 -11.14 -20.47
CA LYS A 150 -4.79 -10.04 -20.90
C LYS A 150 -6.20 -10.55 -21.06
N ASP A 151 -7.17 -9.67 -20.84
CA ASP A 151 -8.56 -10.02 -21.13
C ASP A 151 -8.86 -9.82 -22.62
N ALA A 152 -9.68 -10.71 -23.18
CA ALA A 152 -10.11 -10.68 -24.57
C ALA A 152 -11.28 -9.70 -24.80
N ASN A 153 -12.10 -9.44 -23.78
CA ASN A 153 -13.30 -8.63 -23.84
C ASN A 153 -13.13 -7.28 -23.15
N ASP A 154 -12.37 -7.24 -22.05
CA ASP A 154 -12.05 -6.01 -21.31
C ASP A 154 -10.64 -5.50 -21.61
N TRP A 155 -10.43 -4.19 -21.47
CA TRP A 155 -9.09 -3.59 -21.63
C TRP A 155 -8.26 -3.72 -20.35
N SER A 156 -8.09 -4.95 -19.88
CA SER A 156 -7.40 -5.27 -18.62
C SER A 156 -6.18 -6.17 -18.79
N PHE A 157 -5.28 -6.08 -17.81
CA PHE A 157 -4.06 -6.86 -17.70
C PHE A 157 -3.93 -7.39 -16.28
N GLU A 158 -3.73 -8.70 -16.16
CA GLU A 158 -3.46 -9.40 -14.91
C GLU A 158 -1.99 -9.85 -14.93
N PRO A 159 -1.11 -9.29 -14.09
CA PRO A 159 0.28 -9.73 -14.04
C PRO A 159 0.38 -11.13 -13.43
N ARG A 160 1.51 -11.81 -13.64
CA ARG A 160 1.82 -13.09 -12.97
C ARG A 160 1.68 -12.96 -11.44
N ASP A 161 1.26 -14.03 -10.78
CA ASP A 161 0.90 -14.00 -9.35
C ASP A 161 1.99 -13.42 -8.45
N ALA A 162 3.26 -13.71 -8.75
CA ALA A 162 4.41 -13.33 -7.94
C ALA A 162 4.84 -11.85 -8.03
N VAL A 163 4.05 -10.98 -8.69
CA VAL A 163 4.28 -9.51 -8.69
C VAL A 163 2.98 -8.72 -8.56
N LYS A 164 1.87 -9.37 -8.19
CA LYS A 164 0.56 -8.72 -8.08
C LYS A 164 0.58 -7.69 -6.94
N GLY A 165 1.23 -8.03 -5.84
CA GLY A 165 1.44 -7.16 -4.69
C GLY A 165 2.36 -5.99 -5.01
N ASP A 166 3.48 -6.26 -5.71
CA ASP A 166 4.41 -5.22 -6.19
C ASP A 166 3.68 -4.17 -7.00
N VAL A 167 2.91 -4.61 -8.00
CA VAL A 167 2.15 -3.72 -8.88
C VAL A 167 1.16 -2.88 -8.08
N ALA A 168 0.44 -3.50 -7.13
CA ALA A 168 -0.48 -2.77 -6.27
C ALA A 168 0.23 -1.70 -5.43
N ARG A 169 1.35 -2.04 -4.78
CA ARG A 169 2.11 -1.09 -3.95
C ARG A 169 2.77 0.02 -4.76
N MET A 170 3.20 -0.24 -6.00
CA MET A 170 3.69 0.80 -6.91
C MET A 170 2.56 1.75 -7.33
N LEU A 171 1.35 1.24 -7.59
CA LEU A 171 0.18 2.08 -7.92
C LEU A 171 -0.33 2.90 -6.72
N PHE A 172 -0.36 2.30 -5.52
CA PHE A 172 -0.67 3.03 -4.28
C PHE A 172 0.31 4.19 -4.07
N TYR A 173 1.60 3.94 -4.25
CA TYR A 173 2.63 4.98 -4.17
C TYR A 173 2.37 6.09 -5.18
N MET A 174 2.14 5.77 -6.46
CA MET A 174 1.91 6.79 -7.49
C MET A 174 0.71 7.66 -7.18
N ALA A 175 -0.39 7.07 -6.70
CA ALA A 175 -1.61 7.79 -6.35
C ALA A 175 -1.47 8.71 -5.12
N VAL A 176 -0.55 8.39 -4.19
CA VAL A 176 -0.25 9.28 -3.05
C VAL A 176 0.81 10.30 -3.41
N ARG A 177 1.87 9.92 -4.13
CA ARG A 177 2.93 10.86 -4.51
C ARG A 177 2.40 11.94 -5.46
N TYR A 178 1.56 11.58 -6.41
CA TYR A 178 1.08 12.47 -7.46
C TYR A 178 -0.42 12.76 -7.30
N GLU A 179 -0.81 13.32 -6.17
CA GLU A 179 -2.22 13.66 -5.84
C GLU A 179 -2.66 15.05 -6.38
N GLY A 180 -1.90 15.64 -7.31
CA GLY A 180 -2.24 16.93 -7.93
C GLY A 180 -2.10 18.16 -7.02
N LEU A 181 -1.31 18.04 -5.95
CA LEU A 181 -0.94 19.17 -5.07
C LEU A 181 0.23 20.01 -5.62
N ASP A 182 0.92 19.49 -6.63
CA ASP A 182 2.01 20.14 -7.36
C ASP A 182 1.61 20.35 -8.84
N SER A 183 2.59 20.59 -9.72
CA SER A 183 2.32 20.78 -11.16
C SER A 183 2.08 19.47 -11.93
N TYR A 184 2.13 18.31 -11.27
CA TYR A 184 1.91 17.02 -11.91
C TYR A 184 0.41 16.66 -11.95
N PRO A 185 0.00 15.71 -12.81
CA PRO A 185 -1.38 15.24 -12.84
C PRO A 185 -1.82 14.63 -11.50
N ASN A 186 -3.11 14.76 -11.19
CA ASN A 186 -3.73 14.05 -10.06
C ASN A 186 -4.01 12.60 -10.45
N LEU A 187 -3.11 11.70 -10.08
CA LEU A 187 -3.22 10.26 -10.33
C LEU A 187 -4.15 9.61 -9.31
N GLU A 188 -5.26 9.02 -9.76
CA GLU A 188 -6.27 8.42 -8.88
C GLU A 188 -6.53 6.93 -9.16
N LEU A 189 -6.66 6.15 -8.08
CA LEU A 189 -7.14 4.77 -8.15
C LEU A 189 -8.66 4.76 -7.99
N THR A 190 -9.35 4.10 -8.90
CA THR A 190 -10.82 4.02 -8.90
C THR A 190 -11.27 2.60 -9.22
N GLU A 191 -12.58 2.34 -9.26
CA GLU A 191 -13.12 1.07 -9.76
C GLU A 191 -13.30 1.07 -11.30
N VAL A 192 -13.01 2.19 -11.96
CA VAL A 192 -13.28 2.38 -13.39
C VAL A 192 -12.11 1.87 -14.22
N MET A 193 -12.41 0.99 -15.18
CA MET A 193 -11.48 0.63 -16.25
C MET A 193 -11.71 1.52 -17.46
N LEU A 194 -10.64 2.14 -17.94
CA LEU A 194 -10.69 3.01 -19.10
C LEU A 194 -10.37 2.27 -20.41
N PRO A 195 -11.03 2.65 -21.53
CA PRO A 195 -10.66 2.15 -22.86
C PRO A 195 -9.27 2.66 -23.27
N GLN A 196 -8.69 2.07 -24.31
CA GLN A 196 -7.31 2.34 -24.75
C GLN A 196 -7.02 3.82 -25.05
N ASN A 197 -7.97 4.54 -25.63
CA ASN A 197 -7.78 5.91 -26.13
C ASN A 197 -8.07 7.00 -25.09
N ASP A 198 -8.49 6.62 -23.90
CA ASP A 198 -8.76 7.56 -22.81
C ASP A 198 -7.45 7.91 -22.07
N ILE A 199 -7.28 9.18 -21.74
CA ILE A 199 -6.06 9.71 -21.12
C ILE A 199 -6.29 10.22 -19.70
N GLU A 200 -7.50 10.08 -19.14
CA GLU A 200 -7.75 10.49 -17.76
C GLU A 200 -6.72 9.84 -16.81
N PRO A 201 -6.26 10.57 -15.76
CA PRO A 201 -5.21 10.13 -14.86
C PRO A 201 -5.74 9.12 -13.84
N ILE A 202 -6.44 8.09 -14.31
CA ILE A 202 -6.91 6.98 -13.50
C ILE A 202 -6.35 5.65 -14.00
N HIS A 203 -5.96 4.77 -13.08
CA HIS A 203 -5.39 3.49 -13.47
C HIS A 203 -5.58 2.38 -12.43
N GLY A 204 -5.88 1.17 -12.90
CA GLY A 204 -6.07 -0.01 -12.06
C GLY A 204 -7.40 0.00 -11.31
N VAL A 205 -7.94 -1.20 -11.06
CA VAL A 205 -9.18 -1.39 -10.29
C VAL A 205 -8.84 -1.49 -8.81
N LEU A 206 -9.17 -0.45 -8.04
CA LEU A 206 -8.75 -0.29 -6.64
C LEU A 206 -9.06 -1.51 -5.77
N SER A 207 -10.28 -2.04 -5.81
CA SER A 207 -10.67 -3.25 -5.07
C SER A 207 -9.81 -4.49 -5.41
N THR A 208 -9.44 -4.64 -6.69
CA THR A 208 -8.53 -5.71 -7.13
C THR A 208 -7.12 -5.47 -6.63
N LEU A 209 -6.60 -4.24 -6.71
CA LEU A 209 -5.27 -3.90 -6.21
C LEU A 209 -5.15 -4.15 -4.70
N LEU A 210 -6.16 -3.81 -3.90
CA LEU A 210 -6.21 -4.14 -2.47
C LEU A 210 -6.19 -5.65 -2.24
N THR A 211 -6.92 -6.41 -3.05
CA THR A 211 -6.92 -7.89 -2.97
C THR A 211 -5.55 -8.47 -3.31
N TRP A 212 -4.91 -7.98 -4.36
CA TRP A 212 -3.55 -8.38 -4.75
C TRP A 212 -2.54 -8.05 -3.67
N HIS A 213 -2.57 -6.84 -3.13
CA HIS A 213 -1.73 -6.39 -2.03
C HIS A 213 -1.82 -7.31 -0.79
N ARG A 214 -3.03 -7.75 -0.44
CA ARG A 214 -3.26 -8.64 0.71
C ARG A 214 -2.76 -10.06 0.47
N ASN A 215 -2.89 -10.54 -0.77
CA ASN A 215 -2.58 -11.94 -1.12
C ASN A 215 -1.11 -12.14 -1.48
N ASP A 216 -0.43 -11.09 -1.94
CA ASP A 216 0.98 -11.08 -2.31
C ASP A 216 1.72 -10.07 -1.41
N PRO A 217 2.12 -10.50 -0.19
CA PRO A 217 2.75 -9.61 0.80
C PRO A 217 4.12 -9.13 0.34
N VAL A 218 4.63 -8.06 0.95
CA VAL A 218 5.97 -7.55 0.68
C VAL A 218 7.02 -8.63 0.93
N ASP A 219 7.97 -8.74 0.01
CA ASP A 219 9.11 -9.64 0.13
C ASP A 219 10.45 -8.89 0.23
N ALA A 220 11.52 -9.66 0.48
CA ALA A 220 12.87 -9.10 0.62
C ALA A 220 13.39 -8.44 -0.67
N TRP A 221 12.85 -8.81 -1.83
CA TRP A 221 13.24 -8.24 -3.11
C TRP A 221 12.70 -6.82 -3.26
N GLU A 222 11.42 -6.61 -2.94
CA GLU A 222 10.81 -5.28 -2.87
C GLU A 222 11.43 -4.39 -1.80
N GLU A 223 11.70 -4.92 -0.61
CA GLU A 223 12.38 -4.19 0.46
C GLU A 223 13.76 -3.71 0.00
N ASN A 224 14.55 -4.59 -0.64
CA ASN A 224 15.85 -4.25 -1.18
C ASN A 224 15.74 -3.16 -2.25
N ARG A 225 14.77 -3.26 -3.15
CA ARG A 225 14.51 -2.23 -4.16
C ARG A 225 14.18 -0.89 -3.50
N ASN A 226 13.29 -0.85 -2.52
CA ASN A 226 12.94 0.37 -1.79
C ASN A 226 14.18 0.98 -1.08
N ASN A 227 15.04 0.12 -0.52
CA ASN A 227 16.31 0.53 0.08
C ASN A 227 17.30 1.14 -0.91
N ILE A 228 17.46 0.54 -2.10
CA ILE A 228 18.35 1.06 -3.14
C ILE A 228 17.87 2.44 -3.61
N ILE A 229 16.56 2.55 -3.91
CA ILE A 229 15.98 3.81 -4.39
C ILE A 229 16.17 4.92 -3.35
N TYR A 230 15.92 4.63 -2.08
CA TYR A 230 16.08 5.61 -1.01
C TYR A 230 17.53 6.01 -0.77
N ASN A 231 18.42 5.05 -0.54
CA ASN A 231 19.78 5.34 -0.08
C ASN A 231 20.71 5.87 -1.17
N SER A 232 20.44 5.52 -2.44
CA SER A 232 21.38 5.76 -3.54
C SER A 232 20.85 6.70 -4.62
N TYR A 233 19.53 6.89 -4.70
CA TYR A 233 18.92 7.55 -5.86
C TYR A 233 17.92 8.63 -5.48
N GLN A 234 16.64 8.30 -5.32
CA GLN A 234 15.58 9.29 -5.21
C GLN A 234 15.42 9.88 -3.81
N ASN A 235 16.04 9.30 -2.77
CA ASN A 235 15.94 9.81 -1.39
C ASN A 235 14.47 9.86 -0.88
N ASN A 236 13.58 9.05 -1.45
CA ASN A 236 12.24 8.83 -0.93
C ASN A 236 11.88 7.35 -0.90
N ARG A 237 10.97 6.99 -0.01
CA ARG A 237 10.50 5.61 0.20
C ARG A 237 9.13 5.40 -0.44
N ASN A 238 8.85 4.16 -0.84
CA ASN A 238 7.46 3.72 -1.02
C ASN A 238 6.87 3.32 0.35
N PRO A 239 5.93 4.09 0.92
CA PRO A 239 5.37 3.80 2.25
C PRO A 239 4.61 2.48 2.31
N PHE A 240 4.06 2.02 1.19
CA PHE A 240 3.27 0.80 1.12
C PHE A 240 4.14 -0.47 1.07
N ILE A 241 5.45 -0.31 0.83
CA ILE A 241 6.44 -1.37 1.04
C ILE A 241 6.88 -1.40 2.50
N ASP A 242 7.17 -0.23 3.09
CA ASP A 242 7.65 -0.16 4.48
C ASP A 242 6.56 -0.49 5.51
N TYR A 243 5.33 -0.02 5.26
CA TYR A 243 4.16 -0.22 6.10
C TYR A 243 2.93 -0.60 5.24
N PRO A 244 2.82 -1.88 4.82
CA PRO A 244 1.74 -2.36 3.94
C PRO A 244 0.33 -1.97 4.41
N LYS A 245 0.09 -1.97 5.72
CA LYS A 245 -1.19 -1.58 6.33
C LYS A 245 -1.66 -0.16 5.99
N LEU A 246 -0.78 0.75 5.56
CA LEU A 246 -1.18 2.07 5.11
C LEU A 246 -2.25 2.01 3.99
N ALA A 247 -2.20 1.00 3.13
CA ALA A 247 -3.22 0.81 2.09
C ALA A 247 -4.62 0.60 2.69
N GLU A 248 -4.72 -0.08 3.84
CA GLU A 248 -6.00 -0.31 4.54
C GLU A 248 -6.57 0.95 5.16
N HIS A 249 -5.70 1.84 5.66
CA HIS A 249 -6.11 3.11 6.25
C HIS A 249 -6.57 4.15 5.22
N ILE A 250 -6.06 4.07 3.98
CA ILE A 250 -6.41 5.04 2.93
C ILE A 250 -7.58 4.55 2.08
N TRP A 251 -7.61 3.26 1.71
CA TRP A 251 -8.61 2.73 0.77
C TRP A 251 -9.32 1.45 1.23
N GLY A 252 -8.87 0.82 2.31
CA GLY A 252 -9.34 -0.49 2.72
C GLY A 252 -10.26 -0.48 3.92
N THR A 253 -10.07 -1.46 4.78
CA THR A 253 -10.97 -1.76 5.90
C THR A 253 -10.68 -0.96 7.17
N GLU A 254 -9.57 -0.21 7.20
CA GLU A 254 -9.14 0.60 8.34
C GLU A 254 -9.33 2.12 8.08
N ILE A 255 -10.16 2.50 7.09
CA ILE A 255 -10.60 3.88 6.88
C ILE A 255 -11.24 4.43 8.18
N GLY A 256 -10.93 5.67 8.53
CA GLY A 256 -11.32 6.34 9.76
C GLY A 256 -10.52 5.92 11.00
N VAL A 257 -9.59 4.97 10.87
CA VAL A 257 -8.69 4.55 11.96
C VAL A 257 -7.35 5.25 11.81
N SER A 258 -6.87 5.88 12.89
CA SER A 258 -5.54 6.50 12.90
C SER A 258 -4.42 5.47 12.74
N TRP A 259 -3.49 5.74 11.82
CA TRP A 259 -2.30 4.92 11.60
C TRP A 259 -1.21 5.19 12.65
N ASN A 260 -0.44 4.16 13.01
CA ASN A 260 0.73 4.28 13.89
C ASN A 260 1.84 3.31 13.47
N SER A 261 3.10 3.77 13.32
CA SER A 261 4.23 2.94 12.87
C SER A 261 4.69 1.90 13.88
N GLU A 262 4.47 2.15 15.17
CA GLU A 262 4.83 1.20 16.24
C GLU A 262 3.94 -0.06 16.27
N VAL A 263 2.88 -0.10 15.46
CA VAL A 263 2.10 -1.32 15.22
C VAL A 263 2.86 -2.20 14.21
N LEU A 264 4.07 -2.59 14.58
CA LEU A 264 4.84 -3.60 13.87
C LEU A 264 4.03 -4.89 13.80
N SER A 265 3.92 -5.44 12.59
CA SER A 265 3.34 -6.75 12.32
C SER A 265 3.94 -7.79 13.27
N THR A 266 3.17 -8.13 14.29
CA THR A 266 3.34 -9.36 15.05
C THR A 266 2.02 -10.09 14.94
N THR A 267 2.07 -11.30 14.37
CA THR A 267 1.10 -12.39 14.48
C THR A 267 -0.27 -11.99 15.02
N LYS A 268 -1.31 -11.99 14.17
CA LYS A 268 -2.74 -11.96 14.53
C LYS A 268 -2.93 -11.25 15.87
N ALA A 269 -3.04 -9.92 15.84
CA ALA A 269 -3.50 -9.18 17.00
C ALA A 269 -4.67 -9.98 17.58
N HIS A 270 -4.49 -10.54 18.77
CA HIS A 270 -5.62 -10.89 19.59
C HIS A 270 -6.29 -9.55 19.83
N GLU A 271 -7.22 -9.19 18.95
CA GLU A 271 -8.27 -8.28 19.32
C GLU A 271 -8.82 -8.86 20.61
N THR A 272 -8.46 -8.26 21.74
CA THR A 272 -9.25 -8.38 22.96
C THR A 272 -10.60 -7.79 22.59
N SER A 273 -11.46 -8.64 22.01
CA SER A 273 -12.79 -8.31 21.58
C SER A 273 -13.66 -8.24 22.83
N PHE A 274 -13.78 -7.04 23.39
CA PHE A 274 -14.70 -6.82 24.50
C PHE A 274 -16.13 -6.85 23.97
N HIS A 275 -16.92 -7.78 24.48
CA HIS A 275 -18.34 -7.89 24.14
C HIS A 275 -19.15 -7.29 25.28
N ILE A 276 -19.82 -6.17 24.99
CA ILE A 276 -20.72 -5.48 25.92
C ILE A 276 -22.15 -5.94 25.61
N TYR A 277 -22.85 -6.49 26.60
CA TYR A 277 -24.22 -7.00 26.44
C TYR A 277 -25.03 -6.83 27.74
N PRO A 278 -26.37 -6.84 27.67
CA PRO A 278 -27.19 -6.80 26.46
C PRO A 278 -27.12 -5.43 25.77
N ASN A 279 -27.38 -5.38 24.46
CA ASN A 279 -27.65 -4.14 23.74
C ASN A 279 -28.99 -4.32 23.01
N PRO A 280 -30.08 -3.61 23.38
CA PRO A 280 -30.15 -2.53 24.38
C PRO A 280 -29.95 -3.00 25.84
N ILE A 281 -29.40 -2.11 26.66
CA ILE A 281 -29.12 -2.33 28.09
C ILE A 281 -30.36 -1.92 28.90
N LYS A 282 -30.74 -2.68 29.93
CA LYS A 282 -31.80 -2.27 30.87
C LYS A 282 -31.20 -1.80 32.19
N ASN A 283 -30.81 -2.75 33.04
CA ASN A 283 -30.31 -2.44 34.37
C ASN A 283 -28.81 -2.74 34.54
N MET A 284 -28.27 -3.69 33.78
CA MET A 284 -26.89 -4.16 33.95
C MET A 284 -26.17 -4.30 32.63
N ILE A 285 -24.90 -3.92 32.63
CA ILE A 285 -23.96 -4.15 31.55
C ILE A 285 -23.03 -5.28 31.95
N HIS A 286 -22.87 -6.25 31.06
CA HIS A 286 -21.88 -7.31 31.18
C HIS A 286 -20.77 -7.10 30.15
N ILE A 287 -19.51 -7.20 30.59
CA ILE A 287 -18.36 -7.06 29.70
C ILE A 287 -17.58 -8.38 29.66
N LYS A 288 -17.60 -9.05 28.51
CA LYS A 288 -16.80 -10.26 28.23
C LYS A 288 -15.47 -9.88 27.59
N GLY A 289 -14.43 -10.68 27.81
CA GLY A 289 -13.10 -10.49 27.21
C GLY A 289 -12.05 -9.87 28.15
N ILE A 290 -12.38 -9.68 29.42
CA ILE A 290 -11.49 -9.10 30.44
C ILE A 290 -10.65 -10.20 31.07
N SER A 291 -9.33 -10.04 31.09
CA SER A 291 -8.40 -10.98 31.73
C SER A 291 -7.68 -10.42 32.97
N LYS A 292 -7.82 -9.12 33.25
CA LYS A 292 -7.23 -8.38 34.37
C LYS A 292 -8.16 -7.27 34.85
N SER A 293 -7.93 -6.74 36.05
CA SER A 293 -8.68 -5.60 36.58
C SER A 293 -8.54 -4.39 35.64
N THR A 294 -9.66 -3.75 35.28
CA THR A 294 -9.72 -2.67 34.29
C THR A 294 -10.70 -1.58 34.71
N GLN A 295 -10.38 -0.33 34.38
CA GLN A 295 -11.23 0.82 34.68
C GLN A 295 -12.26 1.03 33.56
N VAL A 296 -13.52 1.25 33.94
CA VAL A 296 -14.60 1.56 33.01
C VAL A 296 -15.22 2.90 33.39
N TYR A 297 -15.46 3.71 32.37
CA TYR A 297 -16.06 5.03 32.48
C TYR A 297 -17.26 5.12 31.55
N ILE A 298 -18.37 5.67 32.02
CA ILE A 298 -19.55 5.93 31.20
C ILE A 298 -19.72 7.44 31.07
N TYR A 299 -19.96 7.91 29.85
CA TYR A 299 -20.16 9.32 29.52
C TYR A 299 -21.50 9.51 28.83
N ASP A 300 -22.15 10.65 29.08
CA ASP A 300 -23.29 11.08 28.27
C ASP A 300 -22.84 11.58 26.88
N THR A 301 -23.80 11.89 26.01
CA THR A 301 -23.54 12.39 24.65
C THR A 301 -22.88 13.77 24.61
N LEU A 302 -22.86 14.49 25.73
CA LEU A 302 -22.18 15.78 25.89
C LEU A 302 -20.75 15.59 26.44
N GLY A 303 -20.29 14.36 26.62
CA GLY A 303 -18.96 14.04 27.12
C GLY A 303 -18.78 14.19 28.63
N ARG A 304 -19.88 14.36 29.40
CA ARG A 304 -19.81 14.40 30.87
C ARG A 304 -19.74 12.98 31.42
N LYS A 305 -18.78 12.72 32.30
CA LYS A 305 -18.62 11.42 32.98
C LYS A 305 -19.77 11.23 33.97
N VAL A 306 -20.58 10.21 33.75
CA VAL A 306 -21.75 9.87 34.58
C VAL A 306 -21.48 8.71 35.53
N LEU A 307 -20.57 7.80 35.18
CA LEU A 307 -20.21 6.66 36.04
C LEU A 307 -18.73 6.29 35.86
N GLU A 308 -18.12 5.82 36.94
CA GLU A 308 -16.76 5.29 36.97
C GLU A 308 -16.74 4.05 37.86
N THR A 309 -16.22 2.95 37.34
CA THR A 309 -16.12 1.69 38.07
C THR A 309 -14.86 0.92 37.67
N THR A 310 -14.51 -0.11 38.44
CA THR A 310 -13.44 -1.04 38.13
C THR A 310 -14.03 -2.44 38.09
N ILE A 311 -13.74 -3.19 37.03
CA ILE A 311 -14.22 -4.55 36.83
C ILE A 311 -13.05 -5.51 36.66
N ASN A 312 -13.26 -6.79 36.92
CA ASN A 312 -12.25 -7.84 36.85
C ASN A 312 -12.83 -9.16 36.34
N THR A 313 -12.03 -10.22 36.32
CA THR A 313 -12.42 -11.54 35.76
C THR A 313 -13.55 -12.23 36.53
N LYS A 314 -13.81 -11.84 37.79
CA LYS A 314 -14.84 -12.42 38.66
C LYS A 314 -16.05 -11.50 38.85
N ASP A 315 -15.90 -10.23 38.50
CA ASP A 315 -16.89 -9.17 38.70
C ASP A 315 -16.84 -8.23 37.49
N ASN A 316 -17.66 -8.54 36.50
CA ASN A 316 -17.69 -7.89 35.19
C ASN A 316 -19.06 -7.27 34.87
N ASP A 317 -19.85 -7.04 35.92
CA ASP A 317 -21.20 -6.49 35.86
C ASP A 317 -21.19 -5.03 36.33
N ILE A 318 -21.85 -4.16 35.58
CA ILE A 318 -21.96 -2.73 35.90
C ILE A 318 -23.44 -2.38 36.00
N ASP A 319 -23.87 -1.95 37.19
CA ASP A 319 -25.22 -1.46 37.42
C ASP A 319 -25.40 -0.08 36.79
N VAL A 320 -26.40 0.04 35.92
CA VAL A 320 -26.78 1.27 35.21
C VAL A 320 -28.26 1.56 35.34
N SER A 321 -28.96 0.98 36.33
CA SER A 321 -30.41 1.14 36.50
C SER A 321 -30.88 2.59 36.69
N GLY A 322 -29.96 3.52 36.99
CA GLY A 322 -30.23 4.95 37.13
C GLY A 322 -30.02 5.77 35.85
N LEU A 323 -29.64 5.14 34.73
CA LEU A 323 -29.36 5.80 33.46
C LEU A 323 -30.45 5.46 32.43
N SER A 324 -30.78 6.40 31.55
CA SER A 324 -31.64 6.17 30.39
C SER A 324 -31.18 7.08 29.24
N GLY A 325 -31.20 6.56 28.00
CA GLY A 325 -30.71 7.22 26.81
C GLY A 325 -29.40 6.64 26.25
N MET A 326 -28.71 7.41 25.42
CA MET A 326 -27.45 7.00 24.76
C MET A 326 -26.22 7.40 25.58
N TYR A 327 -25.28 6.46 25.73
CA TYR A 327 -24.03 6.67 26.48
C TYR A 327 -22.82 6.09 25.75
N LEU A 328 -21.65 6.68 26.00
CA LEU A 328 -20.34 6.16 25.59
C LEU A 328 -19.69 5.42 26.76
N ILE A 329 -19.38 4.15 26.58
CA ILE A 329 -18.68 3.31 27.53
C ILE A 329 -17.22 3.23 27.12
N ASN A 330 -16.32 3.76 27.95
CA ASN A 330 -14.88 3.72 27.76
C ASN A 330 -14.25 2.68 28.70
N ILE A 331 -13.56 1.70 28.14
CA ILE A 331 -12.81 0.67 28.87
C ILE A 331 -11.32 0.99 28.73
N ILE A 332 -10.61 1.16 29.84
CA ILE A 332 -9.15 1.35 29.85
C ILE A 332 -8.45 0.05 30.22
N TYR A 333 -7.95 -0.65 29.21
CA TYR A 333 -7.34 -1.96 29.36
C TYR A 333 -5.90 -1.94 28.84
N GLU A 334 -4.95 -2.29 29.70
CA GLU A 334 -3.51 -2.35 29.38
C GLU A 334 -2.99 -1.09 28.65
N GLY A 335 -3.40 0.09 29.11
CA GLY A 335 -2.99 1.38 28.55
C GLY A 335 -3.74 1.81 27.28
N LYS A 336 -4.61 0.95 26.72
CA LYS A 336 -5.46 1.28 25.57
C LYS A 336 -6.87 1.68 26.02
N LYS A 337 -7.46 2.65 25.32
CA LYS A 337 -8.84 3.11 25.52
C LYS A 337 -9.74 2.54 24.43
N ILE A 338 -10.81 1.87 24.83
CA ILE A 338 -11.83 1.31 23.92
C ILE A 338 -13.15 2.00 24.22
N THR A 339 -13.78 2.56 23.19
CA THR A 339 -15.05 3.29 23.31
C THR A 339 -16.16 2.53 22.60
N LYS A 340 -17.30 2.31 23.26
CA LYS A 340 -18.51 1.71 22.68
C LYS A 340 -19.73 2.57 22.98
N LEU A 341 -20.57 2.77 21.96
CA LEU A 341 -21.85 3.44 22.11
C LEU A 341 -22.91 2.42 22.55
N ALA A 342 -23.73 2.78 23.54
CA ALA A 342 -24.74 1.89 24.08
C ALA A 342 -26.05 2.65 24.37
N ALA A 343 -27.19 2.00 24.10
CA ALA A 343 -28.50 2.48 24.49
C ALA A 343 -28.93 1.83 25.81
N ILE A 344 -29.31 2.65 26.79
CA ILE A 344 -29.85 2.21 28.07
C ILE A 344 -31.33 2.59 28.11
N GLU A 345 -32.21 1.58 28.21
CA GLU A 345 -33.67 1.70 28.19
C GLU A 345 -34.29 1.79 29.58
#